data_AF-O66634-F1
#
_entry.id   AF-O66634-F1
#
_cell.length_a   1.000
_cell.length_b   1.000
_cell.length_c   1.000
_cell.angle_alpha   90.00
_cell.angle_beta   90.00
_cell.angle_gamma   90.00
#
_symmetry.space_group_name_H-M   'P 1'
#
loop_
_entity.id
_entity.type
_entity.pdbx_description
1 polymer ?
#
loop_
_entity_poly.entity_id
_entity_poly.type
_entity_poly.pdbx_seq_one_letter_code
_entity_poly.pdbx_strand_id
1 'polypeptide(L)'
;MLTVGLDVGSTTVKAVVIDENKNIVWKNYERHRTKQIEKVIEFLERIREELGVKEFRLFTAGSGGRKVAELLGGKFIQEVNALSFAVEHLHKDAGSVFELGGQDAKFIVWIRDEKGVRKFATMNDKCAGGTGATIDRILMKLNLKPEEVKNVKYDPKKVHPVAGKCGVFAETDINSLQKNGVPKDELMISLFDAIVLQNLTVLTRGYTPRPKVLLLGGPNNYFPALREAWEYQIRKLWEERGFEVKEENPIYVPEDALYYVAFGSALLSQFEEKDSFVVKDLSPLYRFLEEREKIKAQSGQVALWKTKEELEEFLKEYTSKPFTPPALYPGEKVGVYIGVDGGSTSTKGVLLNEEGEVITTAYKLSEGNPIEDTKGILKKMKREMEEKGVDIEVLGVGFTGYAKDLLKMAFGGDVAIVETVAHTLGALKFFPDAEVICDVGGQDIKVIILRNGKVKDFRLNTQCSAGNGYYLQSTANRFGYRVEEYADVAFKAKYCPSFNFGCAVFLEADIVNFQQLGWTAEEIMAGLAKVLPLNVWLYVMQEPNLRKLGKVFVLQGGTHKNLAVVKAQVDYIKSKVPEAKVYVHPMGSVAGAIGAALEAKRVKEAEGVLV
;
A
#
# COMPACT_ATOMS: atom_id res chain seq x y z
N MET A 1 -15.84 -31.91 -25.29
CA MET A 1 -16.39 -30.77 -24.50
C MET A 1 -15.25 -29.84 -24.10
N LEU A 2 -15.42 -28.52 -24.21
CA LEU A 2 -14.38 -27.57 -23.79
C LEU A 2 -14.19 -27.60 -22.28
N THR A 3 -12.95 -27.36 -21.85
CA THR A 3 -12.59 -27.27 -20.43
C THR A 3 -12.05 -25.88 -20.10
N VAL A 4 -12.66 -25.25 -19.10
CA VAL A 4 -12.26 -23.94 -18.59
C VAL A 4 -11.40 -24.13 -17.33
N GLY A 5 -10.19 -23.60 -17.39
CA GLY A 5 -9.31 -23.41 -16.25
C GLY A 5 -9.38 -21.96 -15.76
N LEU A 6 -9.74 -21.73 -14.51
CA LEU A 6 -9.73 -20.41 -13.87
C LEU A 6 -8.66 -20.34 -12.80
N ASP A 7 -7.91 -19.25 -12.76
CA ASP A 7 -7.07 -18.83 -11.63
C ASP A 7 -7.64 -17.52 -11.06
N VAL A 8 -8.37 -17.63 -9.95
CA VAL A 8 -8.99 -16.51 -9.26
C VAL A 8 -8.06 -16.05 -8.14
N GLY A 9 -7.07 -15.24 -8.51
CA GLY A 9 -6.06 -14.71 -7.60
C GLY A 9 -6.57 -13.58 -6.70
N SER A 10 -5.67 -13.07 -5.85
CA SER A 10 -5.95 -11.97 -4.90
C SER A 10 -6.14 -10.60 -5.54
N THR A 11 -5.67 -10.42 -6.78
CA THR A 11 -5.75 -9.15 -7.50
C THR A 11 -6.29 -9.29 -8.93
N THR A 12 -6.26 -10.50 -9.49
CA THR A 12 -6.52 -10.79 -10.91
C THR A 12 -7.33 -12.07 -11.08
N VAL A 13 -8.15 -12.12 -12.12
CA VAL A 13 -8.71 -13.37 -12.64
C VAL A 13 -7.98 -13.69 -13.93
N LYS A 14 -7.51 -14.94 -14.05
CA LYS A 14 -6.94 -15.48 -15.28
C LYS A 14 -7.77 -16.67 -15.71
N ALA A 15 -7.95 -16.83 -17.00
CA ALA A 15 -8.74 -17.92 -17.53
C ALA A 15 -8.13 -18.44 -18.82
N VAL A 16 -8.24 -19.75 -18.99
CA VAL A 16 -7.76 -20.51 -20.16
C VAL A 16 -8.84 -21.51 -20.52
N VAL A 17 -9.18 -21.63 -21.80
CA VAL A 17 -10.07 -22.67 -22.31
C VAL A 17 -9.27 -23.59 -23.21
N ILE A 18 -9.38 -24.89 -22.98
CA ILE A 18 -8.73 -25.92 -23.80
C ILE A 18 -9.75 -26.79 -24.54
N ASP A 19 -9.38 -27.22 -25.74
CA ASP A 19 -10.10 -28.24 -26.52
C ASP A 19 -9.75 -29.67 -26.06
N GLU A 20 -10.31 -30.68 -26.73
CA GLU A 20 -10.06 -32.10 -26.42
C GLU A 20 -8.61 -32.53 -26.72
N ASN A 21 -7.92 -31.80 -27.59
CA ASN A 21 -6.52 -32.00 -27.94
C ASN A 21 -5.58 -31.22 -27.01
N LYS A 22 -6.11 -30.56 -25.98
CA LYS A 22 -5.39 -29.73 -25.00
C LYS A 22 -4.81 -28.44 -25.58
N ASN A 23 -5.26 -28.01 -26.76
CA ASN A 23 -4.88 -26.72 -27.33
C ASN A 23 -5.64 -25.60 -26.61
N ILE A 24 -4.94 -24.51 -26.33
CA ILE A 24 -5.59 -23.30 -25.81
C ILE A 24 -6.36 -22.63 -26.95
N VAL A 25 -7.69 -22.55 -26.80
CA VAL A 25 -8.59 -21.90 -27.76
C VAL A 25 -9.07 -20.53 -27.31
N TRP A 26 -8.88 -20.21 -26.03
CA TRP A 26 -9.21 -18.91 -25.45
C TRP A 26 -8.38 -18.67 -24.19
N LYS A 27 -7.95 -17.43 -23.96
CA LYS A 27 -7.29 -17.02 -22.70
C LYS A 27 -7.50 -15.54 -22.43
N ASN A 28 -7.64 -15.16 -21.17
CA ASN A 28 -7.68 -13.76 -20.76
C ASN A 28 -7.18 -13.55 -19.32
N TYR A 29 -6.65 -12.37 -19.04
CA TYR A 29 -6.07 -11.95 -17.76
C TYR A 29 -6.53 -10.52 -17.44
N GLU A 30 -7.24 -10.32 -16.34
CA GLU A 30 -7.72 -8.99 -15.93
C GLU A 30 -7.71 -8.80 -14.41
N ARG A 31 -7.48 -7.55 -13.95
CA ARG A 31 -7.59 -7.19 -12.53
C ARG A 31 -9.07 -7.09 -12.14
N HIS A 32 -9.47 -7.76 -11.05
CA HIS A 32 -10.88 -7.77 -10.61
C HIS A 32 -11.28 -6.59 -9.73
N ARG A 33 -10.33 -5.79 -9.22
CA ARG A 33 -10.58 -4.60 -8.36
C ARG A 33 -11.62 -4.89 -7.26
N THR A 34 -11.33 -5.89 -6.43
CA THR A 34 -12.19 -6.43 -5.34
C THR A 34 -13.51 -7.09 -5.75
N LYS A 35 -13.83 -7.17 -7.04
CA LYS A 35 -15.07 -7.78 -7.55
C LYS A 35 -14.80 -9.16 -8.15
N GLN A 36 -14.33 -10.09 -7.33
CA GLN A 36 -13.86 -11.41 -7.79
C GLN A 36 -14.96 -12.20 -8.51
N ILE A 37 -16.14 -12.33 -7.87
CA ILE A 37 -17.25 -13.12 -8.43
C ILE A 37 -17.82 -12.43 -9.67
N GLU A 38 -18.00 -11.11 -9.66
CA GLU A 38 -18.47 -10.37 -10.83
C GLU A 38 -17.52 -10.51 -12.02
N LYS A 39 -16.19 -10.45 -11.79
CA LYS A 39 -15.19 -10.64 -12.86
C LYS A 39 -15.17 -12.09 -13.37
N VAL A 40 -15.42 -13.07 -12.50
CA VAL A 40 -15.59 -14.47 -12.93
C VAL A 40 -16.83 -14.65 -13.80
N ILE A 41 -17.96 -14.05 -13.42
CA ILE A 41 -19.19 -14.06 -14.25
C ILE A 41 -18.88 -13.50 -15.64
N GLU A 42 -18.28 -12.31 -15.69
CA GLU A 42 -17.90 -11.66 -16.95
C GLU A 42 -17.04 -12.55 -17.84
N PHE A 43 -16.03 -13.22 -17.27
CA PHE A 43 -15.17 -14.14 -18.01
C PHE A 43 -15.93 -15.36 -18.54
N LEU A 44 -16.77 -15.98 -17.70
CA LEU A 44 -17.54 -17.16 -18.09
C LEU A 44 -18.60 -16.83 -19.15
N GLU A 45 -19.23 -15.65 -19.09
CA GLU A 45 -20.17 -15.18 -20.10
C GLU A 45 -19.48 -14.90 -21.43
N ARG A 46 -18.33 -14.21 -21.40
CA ARG A 46 -17.52 -14.00 -22.60
C ARG A 46 -17.07 -15.30 -23.24
N ILE A 47 -16.65 -16.28 -22.44
CA ILE A 47 -16.31 -17.62 -22.95
C ILE A 47 -17.51 -18.28 -23.65
N ARG A 48 -18.73 -18.17 -23.10
CA ARG A 48 -19.94 -18.72 -23.72
C ARG A 48 -20.28 -18.02 -25.03
N GLU A 49 -20.20 -16.70 -25.06
CA GLU A 49 -20.52 -15.89 -26.22
C GLU A 49 -19.48 -16.08 -27.34
N GLU A 50 -18.20 -15.85 -27.04
CA GLU A 50 -17.12 -15.86 -28.02
C GLU A 50 -16.86 -17.27 -28.60
N LEU A 51 -17.07 -18.34 -27.81
CA LEU A 51 -16.88 -19.73 -28.27
C LEU A 51 -18.17 -20.45 -28.65
N GLY A 52 -19.33 -19.80 -28.49
CA GLY A 52 -20.64 -20.38 -28.83
C GLY A 52 -21.01 -21.63 -28.02
N VAL A 53 -20.50 -21.76 -26.79
CA VAL A 53 -20.72 -22.95 -25.94
C VAL A 53 -21.78 -22.71 -24.87
N LYS A 54 -22.66 -23.69 -24.66
CA LYS A 54 -23.69 -23.65 -23.60
C LYS A 54 -23.25 -24.33 -22.30
N GLU A 55 -22.38 -25.32 -22.42
CA GLU A 55 -21.84 -26.08 -21.30
C GLU A 55 -20.33 -26.32 -21.49
N PHE A 56 -19.61 -26.33 -20.38
CA PHE A 56 -18.17 -26.57 -20.32
C PHE A 56 -17.83 -27.22 -18.98
N ARG A 57 -16.67 -27.86 -18.90
CA ARG A 57 -16.13 -28.36 -17.63
C ARG A 57 -15.36 -27.24 -16.93
N LEU A 58 -15.49 -27.13 -15.61
CA LEU A 58 -14.86 -26.04 -14.84
C LEU A 58 -13.86 -26.55 -13.79
N PHE A 59 -12.62 -26.08 -13.92
CA PHE A 59 -11.53 -26.35 -12.99
C PHE A 59 -10.95 -25.03 -12.51
N THR A 60 -11.01 -24.78 -11.21
CA THR A 60 -10.59 -23.51 -10.62
C THR A 60 -9.36 -23.70 -9.74
N ALA A 61 -8.54 -22.66 -9.65
CA ALA A 61 -7.46 -22.48 -8.70
C ALA A 61 -7.46 -21.01 -8.27
N GLY A 62 -6.47 -20.58 -7.50
CA GLY A 62 -6.48 -19.23 -6.96
C GLY A 62 -7.12 -19.17 -5.58
N SER A 63 -6.74 -18.18 -4.79
CA SER A 63 -7.36 -17.85 -3.50
C SER A 63 -8.91 -17.80 -3.53
N GLY A 64 -9.52 -17.27 -4.60
CA GLY A 64 -10.98 -17.21 -4.79
C GLY A 64 -11.56 -18.40 -5.54
N GLY A 65 -10.73 -19.32 -6.06
CA GLY A 65 -11.18 -20.40 -6.94
C GLY A 65 -12.08 -21.40 -6.23
N ARG A 66 -11.82 -21.68 -4.95
CA ARG A 66 -12.59 -22.66 -4.18
C ARG A 66 -14.06 -22.28 -4.09
N LYS A 67 -14.35 -21.02 -3.78
CA LYS A 67 -15.72 -20.51 -3.67
C LYS A 67 -16.47 -20.63 -5.00
N VAL A 68 -15.80 -20.32 -6.11
CA VAL A 68 -16.36 -20.44 -7.47
C VAL A 68 -16.68 -21.91 -7.80
N ALA A 69 -15.77 -22.83 -7.49
CA ALA A 69 -15.99 -24.26 -7.69
C ALA A 69 -17.19 -24.77 -6.86
N GLU A 70 -17.27 -24.40 -5.58
CA GLU A 70 -18.40 -24.75 -4.71
C GLU A 70 -19.75 -24.26 -5.25
N LEU A 71 -19.81 -23.01 -5.73
CA LEU A 71 -21.05 -22.41 -6.23
C LEU A 71 -21.50 -23.02 -7.57
N LEU A 72 -20.57 -23.34 -8.47
CA LEU A 72 -20.87 -23.81 -9.82
C LEU A 72 -20.84 -25.34 -9.99
N GLY A 73 -20.43 -26.09 -8.96
CA GLY A 73 -20.17 -27.53 -9.09
C GLY A 73 -18.91 -27.85 -9.90
N GLY A 74 -17.94 -26.92 -9.92
CA GLY A 74 -16.63 -27.13 -10.53
C GLY A 74 -15.66 -27.87 -9.61
N LYS A 75 -14.45 -28.18 -10.09
CA LYS A 75 -13.38 -28.76 -9.26
C LYS A 75 -12.36 -27.71 -8.86
N PHE A 76 -12.10 -27.58 -7.56
CA PHE A 76 -10.98 -26.80 -7.07
C PHE A 76 -9.67 -27.61 -7.15
N ILE A 77 -8.64 -26.99 -7.71
CA ILE A 77 -7.29 -27.50 -7.87
C ILE A 77 -6.35 -26.62 -7.07
N GLN A 78 -5.45 -27.24 -6.30
CA GLN A 78 -4.42 -26.52 -5.57
C GLN A 78 -3.38 -25.95 -6.56
N GLU A 79 -3.05 -24.67 -6.43
CA GLU A 79 -2.26 -23.90 -7.40
C GLU A 79 -0.87 -24.49 -7.71
N VAL A 80 -0.17 -25.02 -6.71
CA VAL A 80 1.16 -25.65 -6.88
C VAL A 80 1.01 -26.91 -7.74
N ASN A 81 -0.06 -27.69 -7.55
CA ASN A 81 -0.34 -28.86 -8.37
C ASN A 81 -0.68 -28.47 -9.81
N ALA A 82 -1.55 -27.45 -10.00
CA ALA A 82 -1.88 -26.93 -11.32
C ALA A 82 -0.62 -26.45 -12.06
N LEU A 83 0.16 -25.57 -11.42
CA LEU A 83 1.39 -25.02 -11.98
C LEU A 83 2.41 -26.10 -12.31
N SER A 84 2.63 -27.05 -11.39
CA SER A 84 3.52 -28.18 -11.61
C SER A 84 3.08 -29.00 -12.83
N PHE A 85 1.79 -29.27 -12.98
CA PHE A 85 1.28 -30.08 -14.06
C PHE A 85 1.40 -29.38 -15.42
N ALA A 86 1.14 -28.07 -15.47
CA ALA A 86 1.36 -27.26 -16.66
C ALA A 86 2.84 -27.28 -17.10
N VAL A 87 3.76 -27.15 -16.14
CA VAL A 87 5.21 -27.20 -16.42
C VAL A 87 5.62 -28.59 -16.90
N GLU A 88 5.18 -29.67 -16.25
CA GLU A 88 5.49 -31.05 -16.67
C GLU A 88 4.93 -31.37 -18.07
N HIS A 89 3.81 -30.74 -18.45
CA HIS A 89 3.22 -30.89 -19.77
C HIS A 89 3.99 -30.14 -20.87
N LEU A 90 4.34 -28.87 -20.63
CA LEU A 90 4.95 -27.99 -21.63
C LEU A 90 6.48 -28.07 -21.68
N HIS A 91 7.13 -28.35 -20.54
CA HIS A 91 8.58 -28.31 -20.35
C HIS A 91 9.05 -29.55 -19.58
N LYS A 92 9.03 -30.71 -20.26
CA LYS A 92 9.34 -32.02 -19.65
C LYS A 92 10.73 -32.11 -19.01
N ASP A 93 11.64 -31.27 -19.46
CA ASP A 93 13.03 -31.16 -19.04
C ASP A 93 13.28 -30.00 -18.05
N ALA A 94 12.25 -29.26 -17.62
CA ALA A 94 12.35 -28.22 -16.61
C ALA A 94 13.07 -28.74 -15.35
N GLY A 95 14.05 -27.98 -14.87
CA GLY A 95 14.76 -28.30 -13.63
C GLY A 95 14.14 -27.60 -12.43
N SER A 96 13.72 -26.35 -12.59
CA SER A 96 13.12 -25.57 -11.52
C SER A 96 12.16 -24.51 -12.04
N VAL A 97 11.29 -24.03 -11.15
CA VAL A 97 10.34 -22.96 -11.45
C VAL A 97 10.34 -21.99 -10.27
N PHE A 98 10.39 -20.70 -10.57
CA PHE A 98 10.02 -19.63 -9.65
C PHE A 98 8.81 -18.89 -10.19
N GLU A 99 7.69 -18.93 -9.49
CA GLU A 99 6.51 -18.12 -9.80
C GLU A 99 6.39 -16.98 -8.80
N LEU A 100 6.28 -15.75 -9.30
CA LEU A 100 5.96 -14.59 -8.45
C LEU A 100 4.51 -14.16 -8.72
N GLY A 101 3.66 -14.31 -7.71
CA GLY A 101 2.28 -13.84 -7.72
C GLY A 101 2.14 -12.42 -7.18
N GLY A 102 0.90 -11.99 -7.02
CA GLY A 102 0.58 -10.68 -6.42
C GLY A 102 0.84 -10.66 -4.91
N GLN A 103 0.54 -11.75 -4.20
CA GLN A 103 0.65 -11.84 -2.74
C GLN A 103 1.43 -13.09 -2.28
N ASP A 104 1.62 -14.05 -3.17
CA ASP A 104 2.35 -15.30 -2.95
C ASP A 104 3.51 -15.45 -3.94
N ALA A 105 4.41 -16.38 -3.63
CA ALA A 105 5.42 -16.87 -4.54
C ALA A 105 5.62 -18.38 -4.35
N LYS A 106 6.06 -19.05 -5.42
CA LYS A 106 6.19 -20.50 -5.47
C LYS A 106 7.55 -20.90 -6.03
N PHE A 107 8.09 -21.96 -5.47
CA PHE A 107 9.27 -22.63 -6.00
C PHE A 107 8.98 -24.12 -6.15
N ILE A 108 9.34 -24.67 -7.32
CA ILE A 108 9.29 -26.10 -7.59
C ILE A 108 10.64 -26.52 -8.16
N VAL A 109 11.16 -27.66 -7.71
CA VAL A 109 12.37 -28.28 -8.26
C VAL A 109 12.12 -29.75 -8.56
N TRP A 110 12.57 -30.17 -9.74
CA TRP A 110 12.58 -31.57 -10.16
C TRP A 110 14.01 -32.10 -10.08
N ILE A 111 14.23 -33.04 -9.18
CA ILE A 111 15.50 -33.72 -8.97
C ILE A 111 15.41 -35.06 -9.68
N ARG A 112 16.16 -35.17 -10.78
CA ARG A 112 16.26 -36.40 -11.56
C ARG A 112 17.52 -37.15 -11.11
N ASP A 113 17.35 -38.37 -10.61
CA ASP A 113 18.43 -39.27 -10.23
C ASP A 113 18.17 -40.69 -10.78
N GLU A 114 19.08 -41.62 -10.55
CA GLU A 114 18.97 -43.01 -11.02
C GLU A 114 17.71 -43.74 -10.46
N LYS A 115 17.13 -43.23 -9.37
CA LYS A 115 15.93 -43.79 -8.74
C LYS A 115 14.64 -43.16 -9.26
N GLY A 116 14.73 -42.19 -10.18
CA GLY A 116 13.61 -41.54 -10.84
C GLY A 116 13.59 -40.02 -10.65
N VAL A 117 12.40 -39.43 -10.76
CA VAL A 117 12.19 -37.98 -10.62
C VAL A 117 11.51 -37.68 -9.29
N ARG A 118 12.21 -36.98 -8.40
CA ARG A 118 11.66 -36.45 -7.15
C ARG A 118 11.28 -34.98 -7.34
N LYS A 119 10.08 -34.61 -6.92
CA LYS A 119 9.58 -33.23 -6.96
C LYS A 119 9.50 -32.65 -5.55
N PHE A 120 10.01 -31.44 -5.38
CA PHE A 120 9.84 -30.66 -4.17
C PHE A 120 9.20 -29.33 -4.51
N ALA A 121 8.21 -28.91 -3.72
CA ALA A 121 7.49 -27.67 -3.95
C ALA A 121 7.24 -26.92 -2.64
N THR A 122 7.33 -25.60 -2.71
CA THR A 122 7.15 -24.68 -1.60
C THR A 122 6.41 -23.43 -2.07
N MET A 123 5.65 -22.84 -1.17
CA MET A 123 4.90 -21.62 -1.40
C MET A 123 4.97 -20.74 -0.15
N ASN A 124 5.08 -19.43 -0.31
CA ASN A 124 4.80 -18.46 0.74
C ASN A 124 3.48 -17.75 0.43
N ASP A 125 2.53 -17.82 1.36
CA ASP A 125 1.19 -17.24 1.24
C ASP A 125 0.92 -16.16 2.30
N LYS A 126 1.75 -16.09 3.35
CA LYS A 126 1.56 -15.22 4.52
C LYS A 126 2.44 -13.97 4.54
N CYS A 127 3.44 -13.88 3.68
CA CYS A 127 4.36 -12.75 3.64
C CYS A 127 4.46 -12.21 2.22
N ALA A 128 3.82 -11.07 1.97
CA ALA A 128 3.93 -10.33 0.71
C ALA A 128 5.34 -9.75 0.47
N GLY A 129 6.27 -9.91 1.43
CA GLY A 129 7.68 -9.59 1.23
C GLY A 129 8.27 -10.49 0.16
N GLY A 130 8.78 -9.90 -0.92
CA GLY A 130 9.33 -10.65 -2.05
C GLY A 130 8.33 -10.94 -3.18
N THR A 131 7.14 -10.34 -3.19
CA THR A 131 6.11 -10.58 -4.22
C THR A 131 5.72 -9.30 -4.99
N GLY A 132 4.82 -9.43 -5.97
CA GLY A 132 4.33 -8.31 -6.77
C GLY A 132 3.74 -7.16 -5.96
N ALA A 133 3.12 -7.43 -4.80
CA ALA A 133 2.57 -6.38 -3.94
C ALA A 133 3.66 -5.47 -3.35
N THR A 134 4.84 -6.00 -3.04
CA THR A 134 5.97 -5.18 -2.61
C THR A 134 6.42 -4.27 -3.76
N ILE A 135 6.48 -4.78 -4.99
CA ILE A 135 6.83 -3.98 -6.18
C ILE A 135 5.80 -2.87 -6.40
N ASP A 136 4.51 -3.19 -6.44
CA ASP A 136 3.43 -2.21 -6.62
C ASP A 136 3.51 -1.10 -5.55
N ARG A 137 3.81 -1.46 -4.29
CA ARG A 137 3.96 -0.50 -3.20
C ARG A 137 5.14 0.45 -3.38
N ILE A 138 6.29 -0.05 -3.82
CA ILE A 138 7.49 0.78 -4.05
C ILE A 138 7.32 1.65 -5.31
N LEU A 139 6.70 1.14 -6.36
CA LEU A 139 6.39 1.94 -7.56
C LEU A 139 5.53 3.15 -7.21
N MET A 140 4.45 2.93 -6.45
CA MET A 140 3.62 4.02 -5.94
C MET A 140 4.43 5.01 -5.11
N LYS A 141 5.40 4.51 -4.33
CA LYS A 141 6.22 5.33 -3.44
C LYS A 141 7.17 6.24 -4.20
N LEU A 142 7.83 5.69 -5.20
CA LEU A 142 8.77 6.41 -6.06
C LEU A 142 8.04 7.25 -7.12
N ASN A 143 6.71 7.24 -7.12
CA ASN A 143 5.86 7.83 -8.14
C ASN A 143 6.30 7.40 -9.55
N LEU A 144 6.49 6.10 -9.72
CA LEU A 144 6.88 5.45 -10.97
C LEU A 144 5.70 4.67 -11.54
N LYS A 145 5.48 4.82 -12.84
CA LYS A 145 4.57 3.93 -13.57
C LYS A 145 5.28 2.63 -13.92
N PRO A 146 4.59 1.48 -13.95
CA PRO A 146 5.18 0.20 -14.36
C PRO A 146 5.92 0.27 -15.70
N GLU A 147 5.43 1.08 -16.65
CA GLU A 147 6.01 1.30 -17.97
C GLU A 147 7.40 1.94 -17.90
N GLU A 148 7.64 2.84 -16.94
CA GLU A 148 8.95 3.47 -16.75
C GLU A 148 9.98 2.44 -16.27
N VAL A 149 9.54 1.47 -15.47
CA VAL A 149 10.40 0.43 -14.89
C VAL A 149 10.75 -0.68 -15.89
N LYS A 150 9.95 -0.85 -16.95
CA LYS A 150 10.28 -1.81 -18.03
C LYS A 150 11.61 -1.53 -18.71
N ASN A 151 12.06 -0.27 -18.68
CA ASN A 151 13.29 0.18 -19.32
C ASN A 151 14.51 0.17 -18.36
N VAL A 152 14.30 -0.14 -17.08
CA VAL A 152 15.39 -0.28 -16.12
C VAL A 152 16.22 -1.50 -16.49
N LYS A 153 17.54 -1.37 -16.43
CA LYS A 153 18.52 -2.45 -16.64
C LYS A 153 19.17 -2.79 -15.31
N TYR A 154 19.29 -4.08 -15.03
CA TYR A 154 19.96 -4.54 -13.83
C TYR A 154 21.47 -4.33 -13.93
N ASP A 155 22.06 -3.74 -12.89
CA ASP A 155 23.51 -3.60 -12.74
C ASP A 155 23.90 -3.97 -11.30
N PRO A 156 24.57 -5.12 -11.08
CA PRO A 156 24.93 -5.55 -9.74
C PRO A 156 25.89 -4.59 -9.02
N LYS A 157 26.59 -3.70 -9.73
CA LYS A 157 27.49 -2.70 -9.13
C LYS A 157 26.75 -1.52 -8.52
N LYS A 158 25.49 -1.34 -8.88
CA LYS A 158 24.62 -0.24 -8.43
C LYS A 158 23.54 -0.71 -7.45
N VAL A 159 23.62 -1.95 -6.98
CA VAL A 159 22.71 -2.50 -5.98
C VAL A 159 23.09 -1.97 -4.60
N HIS A 160 22.10 -1.40 -3.92
CA HIS A 160 22.18 -0.92 -2.54
C HIS A 160 21.52 -1.93 -1.59
N PRO A 161 21.96 -2.03 -0.33
CA PRO A 161 21.32 -2.92 0.64
C PRO A 161 19.86 -2.53 0.90
N VAL A 162 18.95 -3.48 0.67
CA VAL A 162 17.50 -3.34 0.94
C VAL A 162 16.99 -4.61 1.60
N ALA A 163 16.18 -4.49 2.64
CA ALA A 163 15.59 -5.62 3.34
C ALA A 163 14.54 -6.34 2.46
N GLY A 164 14.85 -7.55 1.97
CA GLY A 164 13.90 -8.34 1.18
C GLY A 164 12.81 -9.07 1.98
N LYS A 165 13.00 -9.25 3.29
CA LYS A 165 12.12 -10.10 4.14
C LYS A 165 10.70 -9.55 4.35
N CYS A 166 10.54 -8.24 4.37
CA CYS A 166 9.25 -7.59 4.60
C CYS A 166 9.14 -6.36 3.70
N GLY A 167 8.06 -6.25 2.94
CA GLY A 167 7.83 -5.09 2.06
C GLY A 167 7.80 -3.76 2.79
N VAL A 168 7.51 -3.75 4.10
CA VAL A 168 7.55 -2.54 4.95
C VAL A 168 8.99 -2.09 5.24
N PHE A 169 9.89 -3.02 5.54
CA PHE A 169 11.30 -2.70 5.72
C PHE A 169 11.97 -2.33 4.40
N ALA A 170 11.64 -3.05 3.31
CA ALA A 170 12.06 -2.66 1.96
C ALA A 170 11.66 -1.22 1.64
N GLU A 171 10.43 -0.83 1.96
CA GLU A 171 9.95 0.55 1.77
C GLU A 171 10.75 1.56 2.60
N THR A 172 11.08 1.21 3.84
CA THR A 172 11.84 2.08 4.74
C THR A 172 13.26 2.32 4.20
N ASP A 173 13.93 1.25 3.75
CA ASP A 173 15.27 1.31 3.20
C ASP A 173 15.29 2.10 1.88
N ILE A 174 14.34 1.83 0.97
CA ILE A 174 14.21 2.55 -0.29
C ILE A 174 13.99 4.05 -0.07
N ASN A 175 13.17 4.43 0.92
CA ASN A 175 12.95 5.85 1.25
C ASN A 175 14.22 6.51 1.79
N SER A 176 14.99 5.79 2.61
CA SER A 176 16.26 6.29 3.14
C SER A 176 17.25 6.55 2.00
N LEU A 177 17.39 5.58 1.10
CA LEU A 177 18.26 5.69 -0.09
C LEU A 177 17.81 6.82 -1.01
N GLN A 178 16.50 6.94 -1.29
CA GLN A 178 15.96 8.02 -2.12
C GLN A 178 16.31 9.40 -1.55
N LYS A 179 16.18 9.59 -0.23
CA LYS A 179 16.52 10.85 0.45
C LYS A 179 18.01 11.18 0.39
N ASN A 180 18.86 10.16 0.35
CA ASN A 180 20.30 10.32 0.15
C ASN A 180 20.66 10.61 -1.32
N GLY A 181 19.67 10.78 -2.20
CA GLY A 181 19.87 11.14 -3.60
C GLY A 181 20.14 9.95 -4.52
N VAL A 182 19.87 8.72 -4.07
CA VAL A 182 20.04 7.52 -4.91
C VAL A 182 19.04 7.56 -6.08
N PRO A 183 19.51 7.38 -7.34
CA PRO A 183 18.66 7.39 -8.52
C PRO A 183 17.55 6.33 -8.50
N LYS A 184 16.39 6.63 -9.11
CA LYS A 184 15.22 5.74 -9.09
C LYS A 184 15.45 4.38 -9.74
N ASP A 185 16.25 4.31 -10.79
CA ASP A 185 16.67 3.06 -11.43
C ASP A 185 17.50 2.19 -10.48
N GLU A 186 18.44 2.79 -9.75
CA GLU A 186 19.23 2.10 -8.71
C GLU A 186 18.37 1.59 -7.55
N LEU A 187 17.36 2.36 -7.13
CA LEU A 187 16.39 1.91 -6.14
C LEU A 187 15.60 0.69 -6.63
N MET A 188 15.18 0.68 -7.90
CA MET A 188 14.40 -0.42 -8.46
C MET A 188 15.23 -1.71 -8.62
N ILE A 189 16.47 -1.62 -9.11
CA ILE A 189 17.34 -2.81 -9.20
C ILE A 189 17.71 -3.35 -7.82
N SER A 190 17.87 -2.48 -6.83
CA SER A 190 18.12 -2.88 -5.43
C SER A 190 16.91 -3.61 -4.84
N LEU A 191 15.71 -3.14 -5.14
CA LEU A 191 14.48 -3.84 -4.76
C LEU A 191 14.38 -5.21 -5.43
N PHE A 192 14.61 -5.30 -6.74
CA PHE A 192 14.56 -6.57 -7.47
C PHE A 192 15.60 -7.57 -6.94
N ASP A 193 16.81 -7.10 -6.66
CA ASP A 193 17.86 -7.91 -6.06
C ASP A 193 17.43 -8.48 -4.71
N ALA A 194 16.91 -7.62 -3.83
CA ALA A 194 16.40 -8.03 -2.51
C ALA A 194 15.24 -9.03 -2.61
N ILE A 195 14.33 -8.86 -3.57
CA ILE A 195 13.23 -9.79 -3.84
C ILE A 195 13.77 -11.15 -4.28
N VAL A 196 14.71 -11.19 -5.21
CA VAL A 196 15.31 -12.44 -5.72
C VAL A 196 16.04 -13.17 -4.60
N LEU A 197 16.92 -12.49 -3.87
CA LEU A 197 17.67 -13.06 -2.75
C LEU A 197 16.76 -13.62 -1.66
N GLN A 198 15.68 -12.89 -1.34
CA GLN A 198 14.69 -13.35 -0.37
C GLN A 198 14.03 -14.66 -0.82
N ASN A 199 13.58 -14.73 -2.08
CA ASN A 199 12.95 -15.93 -2.61
C ASN A 199 13.93 -17.10 -2.70
N LEU A 200 15.18 -16.86 -3.11
CA LEU A 200 16.24 -17.87 -3.11
C LEU A 200 16.52 -18.39 -1.70
N THR A 201 16.50 -17.53 -0.69
CA THR A 201 16.77 -17.91 0.70
C THR A 201 15.61 -18.67 1.33
N VAL A 202 14.37 -18.22 1.13
CA VAL A 202 13.20 -18.72 1.86
C VAL A 202 12.49 -19.86 1.13
N LEU A 203 12.29 -19.75 -0.17
CA LEU A 203 11.50 -20.74 -0.92
C LEU A 203 12.32 -21.98 -1.23
N THR A 204 13.59 -21.85 -1.58
CA THR A 204 14.39 -23.02 -1.97
C THR A 204 14.60 -24.02 -0.84
N ARG A 205 14.47 -23.60 0.44
CA ARG A 205 14.68 -24.43 1.63
C ARG A 205 15.98 -25.26 1.57
N GLY A 206 17.03 -24.66 1.02
CA GLY A 206 18.36 -25.25 0.91
C GLY A 206 18.61 -26.01 -0.39
N TYR A 207 17.59 -26.27 -1.22
CA TYR A 207 17.79 -26.85 -2.55
C TYR A 207 18.50 -25.87 -3.49
N THR A 208 19.46 -26.35 -4.27
CA THR A 208 19.99 -25.59 -5.40
C THR A 208 19.00 -25.65 -6.56
N PRO A 209 18.56 -24.52 -7.15
CA PRO A 209 17.78 -24.54 -8.39
C PRO A 209 18.50 -25.37 -9.46
N ARG A 210 17.77 -26.15 -10.25
CA ARG A 210 18.32 -26.96 -11.34
C ARG A 210 18.15 -26.21 -12.67
N PRO A 211 19.11 -26.31 -13.63
CA PRO A 211 19.06 -25.63 -14.92
C PRO A 211 17.75 -25.89 -15.68
N LYS A 212 17.44 -25.02 -16.63
CA LYS A 212 16.09 -24.85 -17.20
C LYS A 212 15.13 -24.39 -16.10
N VAL A 213 15.46 -23.24 -15.54
CA VAL A 213 14.68 -22.51 -14.55
C VAL A 213 13.65 -21.67 -15.28
N LEU A 214 12.38 -21.92 -15.02
CA LEU A 214 11.28 -21.13 -15.56
C LEU A 214 10.91 -20.02 -14.57
N LEU A 215 10.83 -18.80 -15.08
CA LEU A 215 10.35 -17.65 -14.33
C LEU A 215 8.90 -17.36 -14.75
N LEU A 216 7.95 -17.59 -13.84
CA LEU A 216 6.51 -17.48 -14.07
C LEU A 216 5.87 -16.34 -13.27
N GLY A 217 4.66 -15.95 -13.65
CA GLY A 217 3.87 -14.95 -12.95
C GLY A 217 4.09 -13.51 -13.43
N GLY A 218 3.25 -12.60 -12.95
CA GLY A 218 3.15 -11.22 -13.41
C GLY A 218 4.47 -10.44 -13.36
N PRO A 219 5.12 -10.30 -12.19
CA PRO A 219 6.37 -9.57 -12.04
C PRO A 219 7.47 -10.07 -12.98
N ASN A 220 7.69 -11.39 -13.04
CA ASN A 220 8.67 -11.99 -13.94
C ASN A 220 8.31 -11.73 -15.40
N ASN A 221 7.02 -11.71 -15.76
CA ASN A 221 6.56 -11.38 -17.11
C ASN A 221 6.73 -9.90 -17.47
N TYR A 222 6.61 -8.96 -16.54
CA TYR A 222 6.57 -7.54 -16.87
C TYR A 222 7.89 -6.78 -16.67
N PHE A 223 8.81 -7.26 -15.83
CA PHE A 223 10.02 -6.51 -15.45
C PHE A 223 11.31 -7.21 -15.91
N PRO A 224 11.95 -6.75 -17.01
CA PRO A 224 13.21 -7.32 -17.49
C PRO A 224 14.34 -7.31 -16.46
N ALA A 225 14.57 -6.19 -15.75
CA ALA A 225 15.59 -6.10 -14.71
C ALA A 225 15.39 -7.11 -13.56
N LEU A 226 14.15 -7.53 -13.27
CA LEU A 226 13.90 -8.58 -12.29
C LEU A 226 14.37 -9.95 -12.81
N ARG A 227 14.22 -10.21 -14.11
CA ARG A 227 14.72 -11.44 -14.75
C ARG A 227 16.24 -11.46 -14.77
N GLU A 228 16.86 -10.32 -15.07
CA GLU A 228 18.32 -10.16 -15.04
C GLU A 228 18.86 -10.36 -13.61
N ALA A 229 18.15 -9.85 -12.58
CA ALA A 229 18.49 -10.11 -11.18
C ALA A 229 18.38 -11.61 -10.83
N TRP A 230 17.32 -12.31 -11.28
CA TRP A 230 17.21 -13.77 -11.15
C TRP A 230 18.37 -14.50 -11.79
N GLU A 231 18.72 -14.12 -13.02
CA GLU A 231 19.82 -14.73 -13.75
C GLU A 231 21.15 -14.54 -13.01
N TYR A 232 21.46 -13.31 -12.61
CA TYR A 232 22.67 -13.00 -11.88
C TYR A 232 22.78 -13.78 -10.56
N GLN A 233 21.74 -13.75 -9.73
CA GLN A 233 21.78 -14.37 -8.41
C GLN A 233 21.77 -15.91 -8.45
N ILE A 234 21.04 -16.52 -9.39
CA ILE A 234 21.06 -17.98 -9.56
C ILE A 234 22.42 -18.44 -10.09
N ARG A 235 23.02 -17.74 -11.07
CA ARG A 235 24.36 -18.10 -11.58
C ARG A 235 25.41 -17.98 -10.49
N LYS A 236 25.38 -16.91 -9.71
CA LYS A 236 26.24 -16.74 -8.53
C LYS A 236 26.05 -17.89 -7.53
N LEU A 237 24.82 -18.28 -7.24
CA LEU A 237 24.53 -19.40 -6.35
C LEU A 237 25.06 -20.74 -6.90
N TRP A 238 25.02 -20.95 -8.22
CA TRP A 238 25.61 -22.13 -8.85
C TRP A 238 27.13 -22.14 -8.71
N GLU A 239 27.79 -21.02 -8.98
CA GLU A 239 29.25 -20.86 -8.81
C GLU A 239 29.67 -21.13 -7.35
N GLU A 240 29.00 -20.51 -6.38
CA GLU A 240 29.26 -20.71 -4.95
C GLU A 240 29.09 -22.17 -4.50
N ARG A 241 28.22 -22.93 -5.16
CA ARG A 241 27.96 -24.34 -4.86
C ARG A 241 28.71 -25.32 -5.78
N GLY A 242 29.59 -24.83 -6.66
CA GLY A 242 30.32 -25.66 -7.63
C GLY A 242 29.40 -26.43 -8.59
N PHE A 243 28.24 -25.86 -8.92
CA PHE A 243 27.26 -26.49 -9.78
C PHE A 243 27.50 -26.10 -11.25
N GLU A 244 28.01 -27.03 -12.05
CA GLU A 244 28.24 -26.80 -13.48
C GLU A 244 26.93 -26.71 -14.26
N VAL A 245 26.82 -25.67 -15.09
CA VAL A 245 25.68 -25.45 -15.99
C VAL A 245 26.18 -25.47 -17.42
N LYS A 246 25.62 -26.36 -18.24
CA LYS A 246 26.06 -26.58 -19.63
C LYS A 246 25.15 -25.89 -20.63
N GLU A 247 23.94 -25.53 -20.22
CA GLU A 247 22.94 -24.86 -21.01
C GLU A 247 23.28 -23.38 -21.23
N GLU A 248 23.15 -22.91 -22.47
CA GLU A 248 23.43 -21.52 -22.85
C GLU A 248 22.42 -20.54 -22.23
N ASN A 249 21.13 -20.88 -22.29
CA ASN A 249 20.04 -20.12 -21.68
C ASN A 249 19.32 -20.94 -20.59
N PRO A 250 19.94 -21.09 -19.40
CA PRO A 250 19.43 -21.97 -18.35
C PRO A 250 18.26 -21.37 -17.55
N ILE A 251 17.93 -20.09 -17.74
CA ILE A 251 16.92 -19.35 -16.97
C ILE A 251 16.09 -18.50 -17.94
N TYR A 252 14.79 -18.73 -18.05
CA TYR A 252 13.96 -18.00 -19.01
C TYR A 252 12.51 -17.83 -18.55
N VAL A 253 11.83 -16.83 -19.14
CA VAL A 253 10.38 -16.63 -19.01
C VAL A 253 9.74 -17.27 -20.24
N PRO A 254 8.92 -18.32 -20.10
CA PRO A 254 8.26 -18.95 -21.24
C PRO A 254 7.12 -18.08 -21.78
N GLU A 255 6.65 -18.41 -22.99
CA GLU A 255 5.37 -17.88 -23.48
C GLU A 255 4.25 -18.20 -22.50
N ASP A 256 3.27 -17.30 -22.41
CA ASP A 256 2.11 -17.44 -21.54
C ASP A 256 2.43 -17.64 -20.05
N ALA A 257 3.57 -17.11 -19.58
CA ALA A 257 4.00 -17.17 -18.17
C ALA A 257 2.96 -16.72 -17.14
N LEU A 258 1.93 -15.97 -17.56
CA LEU A 258 0.80 -15.55 -16.74
C LEU A 258 -0.23 -16.67 -16.50
N TYR A 259 -0.33 -17.66 -17.38
CA TYR A 259 -1.50 -18.55 -17.49
C TYR A 259 -1.27 -19.97 -16.97
N TYR A 260 -0.09 -20.31 -16.46
CA TYR A 260 0.29 -21.69 -16.10
C TYR A 260 -0.64 -22.33 -15.06
N VAL A 261 -1.08 -21.56 -14.05
CA VAL A 261 -2.02 -22.07 -13.04
C VAL A 261 -3.39 -22.37 -13.69
N ALA A 262 -3.95 -21.44 -14.46
CA ALA A 262 -5.23 -21.64 -15.13
C ALA A 262 -5.16 -22.80 -16.14
N PHE A 263 -4.12 -22.85 -16.97
CA PHE A 263 -3.91 -23.93 -17.93
C PHE A 263 -3.71 -25.29 -17.25
N GLY A 264 -2.90 -25.34 -16.19
CA GLY A 264 -2.67 -26.54 -15.39
C GLY A 264 -3.95 -27.09 -14.75
N SER A 265 -4.81 -26.20 -14.24
CA SER A 265 -6.13 -26.56 -13.72
C SER A 265 -7.00 -27.20 -14.80
N ALA A 266 -7.03 -26.63 -16.01
CA ALA A 266 -7.77 -27.21 -17.14
C ALA A 266 -7.19 -28.58 -17.57
N LEU A 267 -5.87 -28.72 -17.62
CA LEU A 267 -5.19 -29.95 -18.01
C LEU A 267 -5.45 -31.12 -17.05
N LEU A 268 -5.59 -30.84 -15.75
CA LEU A 268 -5.87 -31.86 -14.74
C LEU A 268 -7.27 -32.49 -14.90
N SER A 269 -8.14 -31.89 -15.71
CA SER A 269 -9.43 -32.47 -16.08
C SER A 269 -9.36 -33.83 -16.78
N GLN A 270 -8.19 -34.20 -17.33
CA GLN A 270 -7.97 -35.49 -17.99
C GLN A 270 -7.97 -36.68 -17.01
N PHE A 271 -7.83 -36.42 -15.71
CA PHE A 271 -7.87 -37.45 -14.66
C PHE A 271 -9.27 -37.63 -14.06
N GLU A 272 -10.24 -36.86 -14.53
CA GLU A 272 -11.63 -36.94 -14.09
C GLU A 272 -12.51 -37.50 -15.21
N GLU A 273 -13.66 -38.05 -14.84
CA GLU A 273 -14.65 -38.55 -15.81
C GLU A 273 -15.08 -37.46 -16.80
N LYS A 274 -15.33 -37.83 -18.06
CA LYS A 274 -15.63 -36.87 -19.14
C LYS A 274 -16.85 -35.98 -18.84
N ASP A 275 -17.84 -36.50 -18.10
CA ASP A 275 -19.09 -35.81 -17.77
C ASP A 275 -19.10 -35.19 -16.36
N SER A 276 -17.95 -35.14 -15.68
CA SER A 276 -17.79 -34.52 -14.37
C SER A 276 -17.56 -33.01 -14.45
N PHE A 277 -17.98 -32.29 -13.40
CA PHE A 277 -17.76 -30.85 -13.20
C PHE A 277 -18.28 -29.96 -14.34
N VAL A 278 -19.39 -30.38 -14.97
CA VAL A 278 -20.02 -29.67 -16.09
C VAL A 278 -20.88 -28.52 -15.58
N VAL A 279 -20.58 -27.31 -16.04
CA VAL A 279 -21.32 -26.09 -15.69
C VAL A 279 -22.28 -25.73 -16.81
N LYS A 280 -23.57 -25.77 -16.50
CA LYS A 280 -24.67 -25.40 -17.42
C LYS A 280 -25.35 -24.10 -17.04
N ASP A 281 -25.26 -23.71 -15.78
CA ASP A 281 -25.95 -22.53 -15.23
C ASP A 281 -24.98 -21.69 -14.39
N LEU A 282 -25.04 -20.37 -14.58
CA LEU A 282 -24.27 -19.38 -13.80
C LEU A 282 -25.11 -18.70 -12.72
N SER A 283 -26.42 -18.97 -12.63
CA SER A 283 -27.32 -18.41 -11.62
C SER A 283 -26.85 -18.57 -10.17
N PRO A 284 -26.09 -19.63 -9.75
CA PRO A 284 -25.56 -19.69 -8.40
C PRO A 284 -24.61 -18.53 -8.04
N LEU A 285 -23.83 -18.03 -9.00
CA LEU A 285 -22.96 -16.86 -8.77
C LEU A 285 -23.79 -15.59 -8.58
N TYR A 286 -24.84 -15.40 -9.39
CA TYR A 286 -25.77 -14.28 -9.27
C TYR A 286 -26.51 -14.29 -7.92
N ARG A 287 -27.04 -15.45 -7.51
CA ARG A 287 -27.68 -15.62 -6.20
C ARG A 287 -26.73 -15.31 -5.04
N PHE A 288 -25.48 -15.73 -5.13
CA PHE A 288 -24.47 -15.37 -4.13
C PHE A 288 -24.29 -13.84 -4.01
N LEU A 289 -24.27 -13.12 -5.14
CA LEU A 289 -24.18 -11.66 -5.14
C LEU A 289 -25.42 -10.98 -4.53
N GLU A 290 -26.61 -11.55 -4.70
CA GLU A 290 -27.86 -11.07 -4.11
C GLU A 290 -27.93 -11.34 -2.60
N GLU A 291 -27.45 -12.51 -2.16
CA GLU A 291 -27.55 -12.96 -0.76
C GLU A 291 -26.42 -12.41 0.13
N ARG A 292 -25.32 -11.90 -0.46
CA ARG A 292 -24.15 -11.45 0.30
C ARG A 292 -24.47 -10.41 1.37
N GLU A 293 -25.44 -9.52 1.14
CA GLU A 293 -25.82 -8.51 2.15
C GLU A 293 -26.36 -9.16 3.44
N LYS A 294 -27.14 -10.25 3.33
CA LYS A 294 -27.67 -10.97 4.50
C LYS A 294 -26.54 -11.65 5.28
N ILE A 295 -25.61 -12.29 4.57
CA ILE A 295 -24.43 -12.94 5.17
C ILE A 295 -23.57 -11.92 5.91
N LYS A 296 -23.34 -10.74 5.30
CA LYS A 296 -22.58 -9.64 5.91
C LYS A 296 -23.27 -9.05 7.13
N ALA A 297 -24.59 -8.92 7.11
CA ALA A 297 -25.34 -8.45 8.27
C ALA A 297 -25.22 -9.38 9.48
N GLN A 298 -25.05 -10.70 9.26
CA GLN A 298 -24.89 -11.70 10.32
C GLN A 298 -23.45 -11.86 10.82
N SER A 299 -22.46 -11.73 9.93
CA SER A 299 -21.04 -11.99 10.22
C SER A 299 -20.20 -10.74 10.44
N GLY A 300 -20.69 -9.59 10.02
CA GLY A 300 -20.01 -8.30 10.11
C GLY A 300 -20.34 -7.50 11.36
N GLN A 301 -19.73 -6.32 11.46
CA GLN A 301 -20.09 -5.29 12.42
C GLN A 301 -20.72 -4.09 11.71
N VAL A 302 -21.44 -3.26 12.47
CA VAL A 302 -21.84 -1.93 11.98
C VAL A 302 -20.60 -1.17 11.53
N ALA A 303 -20.69 -0.49 10.38
CA ALA A 303 -19.58 0.24 9.79
C ALA A 303 -19.26 1.53 10.58
N LEU A 304 -19.42 2.69 9.95
CA LEU A 304 -19.01 3.99 10.49
C LEU A 304 -20.18 4.83 11.03
N TRP A 305 -21.44 4.40 10.85
CA TRP A 305 -22.62 5.10 11.34
C TRP A 305 -23.78 4.12 11.49
N LYS A 306 -24.73 4.42 12.39
CA LYS A 306 -25.95 3.62 12.60
C LYS A 306 -27.15 4.20 11.88
N THR A 307 -27.29 5.52 11.91
CA THR A 307 -28.36 6.25 11.23
C THR A 307 -27.80 7.38 10.37
N LYS A 308 -28.59 7.87 9.41
CA LYS A 308 -28.17 8.97 8.55
C LYS A 308 -28.03 10.27 9.33
N GLU A 309 -28.90 10.49 10.31
CA GLU A 309 -28.89 11.65 11.18
C GLU A 309 -27.59 11.73 11.99
N GLU A 310 -27.11 10.59 12.51
CA GLU A 310 -25.81 10.49 13.20
C GLU A 310 -24.65 10.90 12.28
N LEU A 311 -24.67 10.43 11.03
CA LEU A 311 -23.65 10.77 10.04
C LEU A 311 -23.70 12.25 9.68
N GLU A 312 -24.89 12.81 9.47
CA GLU A 312 -25.08 14.24 9.14
C GLU A 312 -24.61 15.15 10.28
N GLU A 313 -24.91 14.81 11.54
CA GLU A 313 -24.44 15.54 12.71
C GLU A 313 -22.91 15.49 12.81
N PHE A 314 -22.31 14.30 12.62
CA PHE A 314 -20.86 14.14 12.60
C PHE A 314 -20.22 14.98 11.48
N LEU A 315 -20.75 14.92 10.26
CA LEU A 315 -20.22 15.68 9.13
C LEU A 315 -20.33 17.18 9.39
N LYS A 316 -21.43 17.65 9.99
CA LYS A 316 -21.59 19.06 10.38
C LYS A 316 -20.55 19.51 11.43
N GLU A 317 -20.22 18.66 12.39
CA GLU A 317 -19.25 18.96 13.45
C GLU A 317 -17.80 18.91 12.96
N TYR A 318 -17.42 17.91 12.16
CA TYR A 318 -16.02 17.61 11.83
C TYR A 318 -15.59 17.99 10.40
N THR A 319 -16.51 18.39 9.52
CA THR A 319 -16.10 18.94 8.22
C THR A 319 -15.40 20.27 8.45
N SER A 320 -14.10 20.29 8.15
CA SER A 320 -13.28 21.49 8.33
C SER A 320 -13.76 22.60 7.41
N LYS A 321 -13.99 23.79 7.99
CA LYS A 321 -14.19 25.00 7.19
C LYS A 321 -12.88 25.37 6.50
N PRO A 322 -12.91 25.82 5.23
CA PRO A 322 -11.72 26.35 4.58
C PRO A 322 -11.06 27.42 5.46
N PHE A 323 -9.74 27.35 5.61
CA PHE A 323 -8.99 28.39 6.31
C PHE A 323 -9.05 29.69 5.51
N THR A 324 -9.45 30.77 6.18
CA THR A 324 -9.43 32.12 5.61
C THR A 324 -8.21 32.85 6.16
N PRO A 325 -7.20 33.16 5.33
CA PRO A 325 -6.06 33.95 5.78
C PRO A 325 -6.49 35.39 6.12
N PRO A 326 -5.69 36.13 6.91
CA PRO A 326 -5.87 37.56 7.09
C PRO A 326 -5.97 38.28 5.73
N ALA A 327 -6.74 39.36 5.68
CA ALA A 327 -6.86 40.18 4.48
C ALA A 327 -5.50 40.84 4.18
N LEU A 328 -5.04 40.71 2.94
CA LEU A 328 -3.83 41.35 2.43
C LEU A 328 -4.20 42.24 1.26
N TYR A 329 -3.55 43.40 1.15
CA TYR A 329 -3.87 44.40 0.14
C TYR A 329 -2.72 44.63 -0.85
N PRO A 330 -2.99 44.88 -2.14
CA PRO A 330 -1.96 45.24 -3.09
C PRO A 330 -1.15 46.47 -2.65
N GLY A 331 0.18 46.38 -2.72
CA GLY A 331 1.12 47.41 -2.27
C GLY A 331 1.51 47.32 -0.79
N GLU A 332 0.91 46.40 -0.03
CA GLU A 332 1.28 46.15 1.37
C GLU A 332 2.66 45.47 1.45
N LYS A 333 3.47 45.89 2.43
CA LYS A 333 4.73 45.23 2.77
C LYS A 333 4.55 44.51 4.10
N VAL A 334 4.76 43.20 4.13
CA VAL A 334 4.48 42.34 5.30
C VAL A 334 5.75 41.62 5.73
N GLY A 335 6.10 41.74 7.02
CA GLY A 335 7.12 40.91 7.64
C GLY A 335 6.62 39.47 7.82
N VAL A 336 7.40 38.48 7.38
CA VAL A 336 7.00 37.08 7.38
C VAL A 336 8.03 36.14 7.98
N TYR A 337 7.55 35.13 8.69
CA TYR A 337 8.32 33.97 9.12
C TYR A 337 7.97 32.76 8.26
N ILE A 338 8.99 32.08 7.74
CA ILE A 338 8.82 30.89 6.90
C ILE A 338 8.97 29.65 7.75
N GLY A 339 8.02 28.72 7.62
CA GLY A 339 8.12 27.39 8.20
C GLY A 339 8.12 26.33 7.11
N VAL A 340 9.06 25.39 7.14
CA VAL A 340 9.10 24.26 6.21
C VAL A 340 9.17 22.95 6.98
N ASP A 341 8.23 22.06 6.70
CA ASP A 341 8.26 20.65 7.12
C ASP A 341 8.69 19.77 5.94
N GLY A 342 9.96 19.36 5.95
CA GLY A 342 10.55 18.43 5.00
C GLY A 342 10.30 16.97 5.41
N GLY A 343 9.05 16.54 5.28
CA GLY A 343 8.61 15.19 5.65
C GLY A 343 9.03 14.11 4.65
N SER A 344 8.80 12.84 5.01
CA SER A 344 9.16 11.68 4.18
C SER A 344 8.24 11.43 2.98
N THR A 345 6.98 11.88 3.05
CA THR A 345 5.99 11.75 1.96
C THR A 345 5.72 13.08 1.27
N SER A 346 5.95 14.19 1.95
CA SER A 346 5.56 15.52 1.48
C SER A 346 6.34 16.63 2.17
N THR A 347 6.60 17.67 1.39
CA THR A 347 7.17 18.93 1.86
C THR A 347 6.04 19.95 2.00
N LYS A 348 5.99 20.64 3.13
CA LYS A 348 4.98 21.66 3.41
C LYS A 348 5.65 22.96 3.78
N GLY A 349 5.08 24.06 3.33
CA GLY A 349 5.52 25.41 3.65
C GLY A 349 4.37 26.21 4.22
N VAL A 350 4.70 27.15 5.11
CA VAL A 350 3.80 28.19 5.59
C VAL A 350 4.53 29.52 5.64
N LEU A 351 3.78 30.60 5.43
CA LEU A 351 4.18 31.94 5.82
C LEU A 351 3.32 32.37 7.01
N LEU A 352 3.96 32.85 8.07
CA LEU A 352 3.29 33.54 9.18
C LEU A 352 3.58 35.04 9.10
N ASN A 353 2.60 35.90 9.38
CA ASN A 353 2.86 37.32 9.61
C ASN A 353 3.52 37.56 10.98
N GLU A 354 3.79 38.83 11.30
CA GLU A 354 4.37 39.26 12.58
C GLU A 354 3.48 38.92 13.78
N GLU A 355 2.16 38.88 13.62
CA GLU A 355 1.21 38.43 14.64
C GLU A 355 1.22 36.90 14.83
N GLY A 356 1.93 36.19 13.95
CA GLY A 356 2.03 34.73 13.92
C GLY A 356 0.82 34.05 13.28
N GLU A 357 -0.07 34.78 12.60
CA GLU A 357 -1.18 34.27 11.80
C GLU A 357 -0.70 33.71 10.46
N VAL A 358 -1.37 32.66 9.97
CA VAL A 358 -0.98 32.01 8.71
C VAL A 358 -1.52 32.83 7.53
N ILE A 359 -0.65 33.32 6.65
CA ILE A 359 -1.06 34.10 5.48
C ILE A 359 -1.15 33.26 4.19
N THR A 360 -0.32 32.23 4.07
CA THR A 360 -0.40 31.22 3.01
C THR A 360 0.21 29.90 3.47
N THR A 361 -0.19 28.83 2.77
CA THR A 361 0.39 27.50 2.91
C THR A 361 0.66 26.90 1.54
N ALA A 362 1.68 26.05 1.47
CA ALA A 362 1.93 25.23 0.32
C ALA A 362 2.17 23.77 0.76
N TYR A 363 1.70 22.85 -0.07
CA TYR A 363 1.87 21.41 0.12
C TYR A 363 2.30 20.80 -1.20
N LYS A 364 3.32 19.94 -1.16
CA LYS A 364 3.83 19.20 -2.31
C LYS A 364 4.13 17.76 -1.87
N LEU A 365 3.68 16.77 -2.64
CA LEU A 365 4.13 15.39 -2.47
C LEU A 365 5.61 15.30 -2.84
N SER A 366 6.41 14.60 -2.03
CA SER A 366 7.84 14.57 -2.27
C SER A 366 8.15 13.81 -3.56
N GLU A 367 9.04 14.37 -4.37
CA GLU A 367 9.56 13.74 -5.58
C GLU A 367 10.90 13.04 -5.32
N GLY A 368 11.31 12.95 -4.05
CA GLY A 368 12.52 12.28 -3.58
C GLY A 368 13.71 13.20 -3.35
N ASN A 369 13.66 14.45 -3.82
CA ASN A 369 14.71 15.45 -3.57
C ASN A 369 14.17 16.56 -2.65
N PRO A 370 14.52 16.56 -1.35
CA PRO A 370 13.97 17.51 -0.39
C PRO A 370 14.35 18.97 -0.70
N ILE A 371 15.51 19.21 -1.33
CA ILE A 371 15.96 20.56 -1.70
C ILE A 371 15.10 21.11 -2.84
N GLU A 372 14.91 20.33 -3.91
CA GLU A 372 14.08 20.76 -5.04
C GLU A 372 12.60 20.87 -4.65
N ASP A 373 12.10 19.96 -3.80
CA ASP A 373 10.76 20.06 -3.25
C ASP A 373 10.57 21.35 -2.44
N THR A 374 11.56 21.72 -1.62
CA THR A 374 11.53 22.97 -0.84
C THR A 374 11.60 24.20 -1.74
N LYS A 375 12.46 24.21 -2.77
CA LYS A 375 12.48 25.30 -3.77
C LYS A 375 11.12 25.48 -4.43
N GLY A 376 10.45 24.37 -4.80
CA GLY A 376 9.12 24.40 -5.37
C GLY A 376 8.08 25.02 -4.44
N ILE A 377 8.10 24.64 -3.16
CA ILE A 377 7.23 25.19 -2.11
C ILE A 377 7.45 26.69 -1.94
N LEU A 378 8.71 27.13 -1.79
CA LEU A 378 9.05 28.55 -1.61
C LEU A 378 8.66 29.39 -2.82
N LYS A 379 8.93 28.91 -4.05
CA LYS A 379 8.51 29.58 -5.29
C LYS A 379 6.99 29.71 -5.37
N LYS A 380 6.24 28.68 -4.97
CA LYS A 380 4.78 28.71 -4.98
C LYS A 380 4.24 29.77 -4.01
N MET A 381 4.74 29.81 -2.78
CA MET A 381 4.31 30.80 -1.79
C MET A 381 4.69 32.22 -2.22
N LYS A 382 5.92 32.41 -2.74
CA LYS A 382 6.36 33.71 -3.27
C LYS A 382 5.46 34.19 -4.39
N ARG A 383 5.19 33.33 -5.38
CA ARG A 383 4.32 33.68 -6.52
C ARG A 383 2.91 34.06 -6.06
N GLU A 384 2.35 33.36 -5.08
CA GLU A 384 1.03 33.70 -4.53
C GLU A 384 1.02 35.11 -3.90
N MET A 385 2.10 35.52 -3.22
CA MET A 385 2.19 36.88 -2.66
C MET A 385 2.37 37.93 -3.76
N GLU A 386 3.22 37.64 -4.76
CA GLU A 386 3.39 38.50 -5.94
C GLU A 386 2.06 38.68 -6.71
N GLU A 387 1.27 37.62 -6.89
CA GLU A 387 -0.07 37.66 -7.52
C GLU A 387 -1.08 38.50 -6.72
N LYS A 388 -0.94 38.57 -5.39
CA LYS A 388 -1.73 39.46 -4.52
C LYS A 388 -1.20 40.90 -4.50
N GLY A 389 -0.06 41.17 -5.16
CA GLY A 389 0.61 42.47 -5.13
C GLY A 389 1.23 42.81 -3.77
N VAL A 390 1.54 41.80 -2.95
CA VAL A 390 2.08 41.96 -1.59
C VAL A 390 3.59 41.77 -1.64
N ASP A 391 4.35 42.72 -1.08
CA ASP A 391 5.79 42.58 -0.88
C ASP A 391 6.05 41.90 0.46
N ILE A 392 6.95 40.91 0.48
CA ILE A 392 7.24 40.12 1.68
C ILE A 392 8.68 40.33 2.13
N GLU A 393 8.86 40.62 3.42
CA GLU A 393 10.16 40.69 4.07
C GLU A 393 10.36 39.47 4.96
N VAL A 394 11.34 38.63 4.65
CA VAL A 394 11.58 37.41 5.42
C VAL A 394 12.35 37.74 6.70
N LEU A 395 11.67 37.64 7.84
CA LEU A 395 12.23 37.92 9.16
C LEU A 395 12.94 36.72 9.79
N GLY A 396 12.54 35.50 9.41
CA GLY A 396 13.19 34.27 9.85
C GLY A 396 12.64 33.01 9.18
N VAL A 397 13.42 31.93 9.22
CA VAL A 397 13.13 30.65 8.56
C VAL A 397 13.38 29.48 9.51
N GLY A 398 12.33 28.67 9.72
CA GLY A 398 12.36 27.46 10.52
C GLY A 398 12.13 26.20 9.69
N PHE A 399 12.90 25.16 9.98
CA PHE A 399 12.82 23.84 9.35
C PHE A 399 12.45 22.75 10.37
N THR A 400 11.64 21.79 9.94
CA THR A 400 11.30 20.58 10.69
C THR A 400 11.15 19.37 9.75
N GLY A 401 10.81 18.22 10.32
CA GLY A 401 10.71 16.96 9.60
C GLY A 401 12.06 16.28 9.40
N TYR A 402 12.07 15.21 8.61
CA TYR A 402 13.25 14.36 8.40
C TYR A 402 14.41 15.08 7.72
N ALA A 403 14.12 16.04 6.83
CA ALA A 403 15.14 16.75 6.06
C ALA A 403 15.62 18.05 6.73
N LYS A 404 15.21 18.34 7.98
CA LYS A 404 15.41 19.65 8.61
C LYS A 404 16.85 20.15 8.61
N ASP A 405 17.82 19.28 8.90
CA ASP A 405 19.22 19.68 9.06
C ASP A 405 19.85 19.96 7.69
N LEU A 406 19.55 19.11 6.70
CA LEU A 406 19.93 19.32 5.30
C LEU A 406 19.33 20.63 4.77
N LEU A 407 18.05 20.88 5.02
CA LEU A 407 17.37 22.08 4.54
C LEU A 407 17.89 23.34 5.24
N LYS A 408 18.13 23.29 6.56
CA LYS A 408 18.74 24.40 7.29
C LYS A 408 20.10 24.78 6.69
N MET A 409 20.95 23.79 6.41
CA MET A 409 22.27 24.02 5.79
C MET A 409 22.14 24.55 4.36
N ALA A 410 21.26 23.97 3.55
CA ALA A 410 21.12 24.32 2.13
C ALA A 410 20.50 25.71 1.89
N PHE A 411 19.63 26.18 2.78
CA PHE A 411 18.89 27.44 2.63
C PHE A 411 19.29 28.53 3.64
N GLY A 412 20.25 28.26 4.53
CA GLY A 412 20.68 29.21 5.55
C GLY A 412 19.61 29.52 6.60
N GLY A 413 18.85 28.50 7.04
CA GLY A 413 17.77 28.67 8.01
C GLY A 413 18.23 29.02 9.42
N ASP A 414 17.40 29.72 10.18
CA ASP A 414 17.68 30.10 11.57
C ASP A 414 17.54 28.89 12.51
N VAL A 415 16.47 28.09 12.35
CA VAL A 415 16.14 27.01 13.28
C VAL A 415 15.88 25.68 12.56
N ALA A 416 16.40 24.59 13.13
CA ALA A 416 16.01 23.21 12.80
C ALA A 416 15.39 22.53 14.03
N ILE A 417 14.08 22.58 14.15
CA ILE A 417 13.35 22.08 15.33
C ILE A 417 12.97 20.61 15.15
N VAL A 418 12.90 19.85 16.25
CA VAL A 418 12.39 18.47 16.23
C VAL A 418 10.89 18.48 15.89
N GLU A 419 10.47 17.54 15.05
CA GLU A 419 9.10 17.43 14.53
C GLU A 419 8.03 17.35 15.63
N THR A 420 8.25 16.57 16.69
CA THR A 420 7.30 16.48 17.82
C THR A 420 7.06 17.84 18.48
N VAL A 421 8.10 18.65 18.64
CA VAL A 421 7.97 20.00 19.22
C VAL A 421 7.26 20.92 18.24
N ALA A 422 7.62 20.88 16.96
CA ALA A 422 6.97 21.68 15.92
C ALA A 422 5.46 21.36 15.83
N HIS A 423 5.07 20.09 15.77
CA HIS A 423 3.67 19.67 15.77
C HIS A 423 2.94 20.06 17.06
N THR A 424 3.62 20.10 18.20
CA THR A 424 3.06 20.59 19.46
C THR A 424 2.77 22.08 19.40
N LEU A 425 3.73 22.90 18.95
CA LEU A 425 3.57 24.34 18.78
C LEU A 425 2.45 24.67 17.77
N GLY A 426 2.42 23.94 16.65
CA GLY A 426 1.37 24.04 15.65
C GLY A 426 -0.02 23.80 16.24
N ALA A 427 -0.18 22.73 17.03
CA ALA A 427 -1.45 22.42 17.68
C ALA A 427 -1.84 23.43 18.76
N LEU A 428 -0.91 23.81 19.64
CA LEU A 428 -1.17 24.74 20.75
C LEU A 428 -1.54 26.15 20.29
N LYS A 429 -1.15 26.55 19.07
CA LYS A 429 -1.61 27.80 18.45
C LYS A 429 -3.14 27.85 18.33
N PHE A 430 -3.79 26.73 18.03
CA PHE A 430 -5.23 26.64 17.80
C PHE A 430 -5.99 26.07 19.02
N PHE A 431 -5.32 25.21 19.81
CA PHE A 431 -5.91 24.51 20.94
C PHE A 431 -4.99 24.64 22.17
N PRO A 432 -5.01 25.78 22.89
CA PRO A 432 -4.11 26.01 24.03
C PRO A 432 -4.30 25.03 25.19
N ASP A 433 -5.48 24.42 25.31
CA ASP A 433 -5.85 23.45 26.33
C ASP A 433 -5.66 21.98 25.88
N ALA A 434 -4.98 21.74 24.76
CA ALA A 434 -4.69 20.39 24.29
C ALA A 434 -3.91 19.57 25.34
N GLU A 435 -4.39 18.36 25.63
CA GLU A 435 -3.73 17.41 26.54
C GLU A 435 -3.11 16.24 25.77
N VAL A 436 -3.70 15.86 24.64
CA VAL A 436 -3.22 14.78 23.78
C VAL A 436 -3.28 15.22 22.33
N ILE A 437 -2.19 15.06 21.61
CA ILE A 437 -2.10 15.33 20.18
C ILE A 437 -1.82 14.03 19.45
N CYS A 438 -2.67 13.66 18.49
CA CYS A 438 -2.51 12.51 17.61
C CYS A 438 -2.23 13.00 16.18
N ASP A 439 -0.97 12.92 15.77
CA ASP A 439 -0.52 13.20 14.41
C ASP A 439 -0.41 11.90 13.61
N VAL A 440 -1.24 11.76 12.57
CA VAL A 440 -1.17 10.61 11.67
C VAL A 440 -0.75 11.12 10.29
N GLY A 441 0.53 10.98 10.02
CA GLY A 441 1.16 11.30 8.74
C GLY A 441 0.93 10.22 7.69
N GLY A 442 1.62 10.37 6.55
CA GLY A 442 1.61 9.36 5.50
C GLY A 442 2.35 8.08 5.93
N GLN A 443 3.46 8.21 6.67
CA GLN A 443 4.33 7.08 7.02
C GLN A 443 4.39 6.80 8.51
N ASP A 444 4.16 7.81 9.34
CA ASP A 444 4.33 7.72 10.77
C ASP A 444 3.06 8.11 11.53
N ILE A 445 2.99 7.59 12.74
CA ILE A 445 1.99 7.91 13.74
C ILE A 445 2.75 8.47 14.93
N LYS A 446 2.31 9.62 15.42
CA LYS A 446 2.84 10.27 16.62
C LYS A 446 1.71 10.57 17.57
N VAL A 447 1.89 10.19 18.83
CA VAL A 447 0.99 10.59 19.90
C VAL A 447 1.81 11.31 20.95
N ILE A 448 1.44 12.55 21.22
CA ILE A 448 2.15 13.46 22.10
C ILE A 448 1.22 13.78 23.28
N ILE A 449 1.71 13.56 24.49
CA ILE A 449 0.99 13.85 25.72
C ILE A 449 1.54 15.14 26.30
N LEU A 450 0.65 16.08 26.61
CA LEU A 450 0.98 17.37 27.15
C LEU A 450 0.63 17.46 28.63
N ARG A 451 1.37 18.30 29.34
CA ARG A 451 1.04 18.76 30.69
C ARG A 451 1.37 20.23 30.78
N ASN A 452 0.36 21.07 31.05
CA ASN A 452 0.49 22.53 31.11
C ASN A 452 1.14 23.10 29.82
N GLY A 453 0.68 22.65 28.65
CA GLY A 453 1.18 23.09 27.35
C GLY A 453 2.61 22.61 27.00
N LYS A 454 3.21 21.72 27.78
CA LYS A 454 4.56 21.17 27.52
C LYS A 454 4.49 19.68 27.27
N VAL A 455 5.37 19.19 26.39
CA VAL A 455 5.51 17.75 26.10
C VAL A 455 5.94 17.03 27.37
N LYS A 456 5.10 16.11 27.85
CA LYS A 456 5.36 15.24 28.99
C LYS A 456 5.93 13.90 28.53
N ASP A 457 5.33 13.31 27.50
CA ASP A 457 5.72 12.03 26.92
C ASP A 457 5.24 11.98 25.46
N PHE A 458 5.83 11.11 24.65
CA PHE A 458 5.37 10.85 23.29
C PHE A 458 5.69 9.41 22.85
N ARG A 459 4.88 8.90 21.92
CA ARG A 459 5.18 7.66 21.18
C ARG A 459 5.17 7.96 19.69
N LEU A 460 6.07 7.29 18.98
CA LEU A 460 6.27 7.46 17.56
C LEU A 460 6.48 6.09 16.94
N ASN A 461 5.79 5.83 15.84
CA ASN A 461 5.96 4.62 15.04
C ASN A 461 6.25 5.04 13.60
N THR A 462 7.44 4.67 13.13
CA THR A 462 7.95 4.93 11.77
C THR A 462 8.19 3.65 10.98
N GLN A 463 8.09 2.48 11.62
CA GLN A 463 8.48 1.20 11.04
C GLN A 463 7.28 0.33 10.64
N CYS A 464 6.08 0.57 11.18
CA CYS A 464 4.90 -0.23 10.85
C CYS A 464 3.90 0.58 10.04
N SER A 465 3.68 0.17 8.77
CA SER A 465 2.77 0.87 7.85
C SER A 465 1.29 0.72 8.18
N ALA A 466 0.92 -0.15 9.11
CA ALA A 466 -0.47 -0.44 9.35
C ALA A 466 -1.17 0.74 10.02
N GLY A 467 -2.19 1.29 9.35
CA GLY A 467 -2.92 2.44 9.87
C GLY A 467 -2.16 3.76 9.75
N ASN A 468 -1.24 3.93 8.81
CA ASN A 468 -0.82 5.28 8.40
C ASN A 468 -1.55 5.69 7.11
N GLY A 469 -1.44 6.97 6.73
CA GLY A 469 -2.13 7.50 5.56
C GLY A 469 -1.74 6.81 4.25
N TYR A 470 -0.48 6.35 4.12
CA TYR A 470 0.00 5.69 2.92
C TYR A 470 -0.63 4.32 2.72
N TYR A 471 -0.81 3.53 3.79
CA TYR A 471 -1.49 2.24 3.70
C TYR A 471 -2.95 2.39 3.25
N LEU A 472 -3.66 3.38 3.80
CA LEU A 472 -5.03 3.69 3.38
C LEU A 472 -5.09 4.17 1.92
N GLN A 473 -4.14 5.02 1.50
CA GLN A 473 -4.01 5.48 0.12
C GLN A 473 -3.72 4.32 -0.85
N SER A 474 -2.75 3.46 -0.52
CA SER A 474 -2.38 2.30 -1.35
C SER A 474 -3.55 1.32 -1.50
N THR A 475 -4.29 1.10 -0.42
CA THR A 475 -5.49 0.25 -0.47
C THR A 475 -6.59 0.85 -1.33
N ALA A 476 -6.90 2.15 -1.17
CA ALA A 476 -7.89 2.83 -2.00
C ALA A 476 -7.53 2.79 -3.49
N ASN A 477 -6.27 3.10 -3.83
CA ASN A 477 -5.78 3.04 -5.21
C ASN A 477 -5.88 1.62 -5.78
N ARG A 478 -5.55 0.59 -5.00
CA ARG A 478 -5.72 -0.82 -5.40
C ARG A 478 -7.17 -1.18 -5.71
N PHE A 479 -8.11 -0.55 -5.02
CA PHE A 479 -9.55 -0.73 -5.24
C PHE A 479 -10.09 0.18 -6.36
N GLY A 480 -9.26 1.07 -6.91
CA GLY A 480 -9.61 1.96 -8.01
C GLY A 480 -10.19 3.31 -7.59
N TYR A 481 -9.96 3.73 -6.34
CA TYR A 481 -10.40 5.02 -5.80
C TYR A 481 -9.20 5.91 -5.48
N ARG A 482 -9.33 7.23 -5.66
CA ARG A 482 -8.34 8.17 -5.13
C ARG A 482 -8.49 8.27 -3.61
N VAL A 483 -7.41 8.66 -2.91
CA VAL A 483 -7.43 8.78 -1.44
C VAL A 483 -8.41 9.84 -0.95
N GLU A 484 -8.66 10.88 -1.74
CA GLU A 484 -9.63 11.94 -1.44
C GLU A 484 -11.07 11.41 -1.44
N GLU A 485 -11.34 10.35 -2.19
CA GLU A 485 -12.67 9.71 -2.28
C GLU A 485 -12.89 8.69 -1.16
N TYR A 486 -11.86 8.41 -0.34
CA TYR A 486 -11.90 7.33 0.64
C TYR A 486 -13.09 7.46 1.59
N ALA A 487 -13.28 8.64 2.17
CA ALA A 487 -14.32 8.88 3.16
C ALA A 487 -15.72 8.65 2.57
N ASP A 488 -15.99 9.25 1.41
CA ASP A 488 -17.28 9.17 0.72
C ASP A 488 -17.63 7.75 0.31
N VAL A 489 -16.61 6.97 -0.09
CA VAL A 489 -16.78 5.55 -0.42
C VAL A 489 -17.05 4.76 0.85
N ALA A 490 -16.23 4.90 1.89
CA ALA A 490 -16.39 4.16 3.15
C ALA A 490 -17.72 4.44 3.85
N PHE A 491 -18.25 5.67 3.77
CA PHE A 491 -19.54 6.01 4.35
C PHE A 491 -20.74 5.37 3.62
N LYS A 492 -20.58 4.77 2.45
CA LYS A 492 -21.66 4.00 1.80
C LYS A 492 -21.90 2.64 2.47
N ALA A 493 -20.93 2.14 3.22
CA ALA A 493 -21.01 0.84 3.87
C ALA A 493 -21.95 0.89 5.09
N LYS A 494 -22.92 -0.03 5.13
CA LYS A 494 -23.76 -0.26 6.33
C LYS A 494 -23.06 -1.19 7.33
N TYR A 495 -22.41 -2.22 6.80
CA TYR A 495 -21.63 -3.20 7.55
C TYR A 495 -20.19 -3.20 7.05
N CYS A 496 -19.26 -3.60 7.90
CA CYS A 496 -17.87 -3.82 7.50
C CYS A 496 -17.31 -5.09 8.15
N PRO A 497 -16.27 -5.68 7.55
CA PRO A 497 -15.61 -6.82 8.16
C PRO A 497 -14.78 -6.38 9.37
N SER A 498 -14.61 -7.30 10.33
CA SER A 498 -13.79 -7.09 11.51
C SER A 498 -12.35 -7.51 11.25
N PHE A 499 -11.48 -6.53 11.07
CA PHE A 499 -10.05 -6.74 10.95
C PHE A 499 -9.38 -6.89 12.32
N ASN A 500 -8.32 -7.70 12.38
CA ASN A 500 -7.34 -7.57 13.45
C ASN A 500 -6.54 -6.27 13.27
N PHE A 501 -6.00 -5.71 14.35
CA PHE A 501 -5.04 -4.60 14.28
C PHE A 501 -3.61 -5.14 14.44
N GLY A 502 -2.60 -4.36 14.05
CA GLY A 502 -1.20 -4.81 14.05
C GLY A 502 -0.57 -4.72 12.67
N CYS A 503 0.00 -5.80 12.12
CA CYS A 503 0.84 -5.75 10.91
C CYS A 503 0.03 -5.54 9.61
N ALA A 504 0.52 -4.66 8.72
CA ALA A 504 -0.10 -4.38 7.42
C ALA A 504 -0.16 -5.61 6.51
N VAL A 505 0.79 -6.54 6.64
CA VAL A 505 0.81 -7.80 5.88
C VAL A 505 -0.38 -8.70 6.26
N PHE A 506 -0.72 -8.76 7.55
CA PHE A 506 -1.88 -9.52 7.99
C PHE A 506 -3.18 -8.85 7.59
N LEU A 507 -3.24 -7.50 7.64
CA LEU A 507 -4.38 -6.76 7.09
C LEU A 507 -4.57 -7.04 5.59
N GLU A 508 -3.50 -7.16 4.81
CA GLU A 508 -3.59 -7.52 3.39
C GLU A 508 -4.13 -8.93 3.17
N ALA A 509 -3.70 -9.90 3.98
CA ALA A 509 -4.23 -11.26 3.93
C ALA A 509 -5.73 -11.28 4.31
N ASP A 510 -6.12 -10.54 5.34
CA ASP A 510 -7.51 -10.37 5.75
C ASP A 510 -8.35 -9.75 4.62
N ILE A 511 -7.84 -8.74 3.90
CA ILE A 511 -8.53 -8.17 2.73
C ILE A 511 -8.85 -9.24 1.69
N VAL A 512 -7.90 -10.13 1.38
CA VAL A 512 -8.10 -11.22 0.42
C VAL A 512 -9.16 -12.19 0.92
N ASN A 513 -9.13 -12.56 2.20
CA ASN A 513 -10.16 -13.42 2.80
C ASN A 513 -11.54 -12.77 2.74
N PHE A 514 -11.65 -11.47 3.05
CA PHE A 514 -12.93 -10.76 2.99
C PHE A 514 -13.45 -10.61 1.56
N GLN A 515 -12.57 -10.44 0.56
CA GLN A 515 -12.98 -10.45 -0.84
C GLN A 515 -13.60 -11.80 -1.24
N GLN A 516 -13.05 -12.93 -0.78
CA GLN A 516 -13.62 -14.26 -1.04
C GLN A 516 -15.00 -14.44 -0.40
N LEU A 517 -15.25 -13.76 0.73
CA LEU A 517 -16.55 -13.73 1.39
C LEU A 517 -17.52 -12.71 0.75
N GLY A 518 -17.09 -12.00 -0.29
CA GLY A 518 -17.91 -11.07 -1.06
C GLY A 518 -18.00 -9.65 -0.48
N TRP A 519 -17.12 -9.29 0.47
CA TRP A 519 -17.01 -7.91 0.97
C TRP A 519 -16.53 -6.97 -0.14
N THR A 520 -17.23 -5.84 -0.28
CA THR A 520 -16.95 -4.84 -1.32
C THR A 520 -15.87 -3.85 -0.85
N ALA A 521 -15.39 -3.03 -1.79
CA ALA A 521 -14.33 -2.05 -1.51
C ALA A 521 -14.75 -1.06 -0.42
N GLU A 522 -15.98 -0.52 -0.49
CA GLU A 522 -16.52 0.42 0.50
C GLU A 522 -16.58 -0.18 1.91
N GLU A 523 -16.99 -1.44 2.03
CA GLU A 523 -17.10 -2.12 3.31
C GLU A 523 -15.72 -2.43 3.89
N ILE A 524 -14.78 -2.89 3.06
CA ILE A 524 -13.39 -3.13 3.47
C ILE A 524 -12.73 -1.82 3.89
N MET A 525 -12.91 -0.73 3.13
CA MET A 525 -12.36 0.59 3.46
C MET A 525 -12.93 1.12 4.79
N ALA A 526 -14.23 0.91 5.06
CA ALA A 526 -14.83 1.23 6.36
C ALA A 526 -14.22 0.40 7.50
N GLY A 527 -14.00 -0.91 7.28
CA GLY A 527 -13.32 -1.79 8.24
C GLY A 527 -11.90 -1.32 8.57
N LEU A 528 -11.11 -0.96 7.55
CA LEU A 528 -9.74 -0.46 7.73
C LEU A 528 -9.69 0.91 8.41
N ALA A 529 -10.68 1.78 8.18
CA ALA A 529 -10.80 3.04 8.93
C ALA A 529 -10.98 2.77 10.43
N LYS A 530 -11.73 1.72 10.82
CA LYS A 530 -11.89 1.29 12.21
C LYS A 530 -10.66 0.62 12.82
N VAL A 531 -9.73 0.13 12.01
CA VAL A 531 -8.44 -0.41 12.48
C VAL A 531 -7.49 0.70 12.92
N LEU A 532 -7.54 1.86 12.25
CA LEU A 532 -6.65 2.98 12.55
C LEU A 532 -6.58 3.33 14.05
N PRO A 533 -7.68 3.62 14.76
CA PRO A 533 -7.62 3.92 16.19
C PRO A 533 -7.02 2.78 17.01
N LEU A 534 -7.28 1.51 16.64
CA LEU A 534 -6.68 0.37 17.34
C LEU A 534 -5.15 0.37 17.18
N ASN A 535 -4.64 0.65 15.98
CA ASN A 535 -3.20 0.78 15.77
C ASN A 535 -2.62 1.98 16.52
N VAL A 536 -3.27 3.13 16.50
CA VAL A 536 -2.79 4.33 17.20
C VAL A 536 -2.72 4.09 18.71
N TRP A 537 -3.82 3.64 19.32
CA TRP A 537 -3.94 3.63 20.77
C TRP A 537 -3.42 2.35 21.43
N LEU A 538 -3.64 1.18 20.80
CA LEU A 538 -3.25 -0.11 21.38
C LEU A 538 -1.87 -0.57 20.93
N TYR A 539 -1.49 -0.32 19.68
CA TYR A 539 -0.19 -0.78 19.14
C TYR A 539 0.93 0.26 19.30
N VAL A 540 0.69 1.52 18.92
CA VAL A 540 1.69 2.59 19.01
C VAL A 540 1.78 3.16 20.42
N MET A 541 0.65 3.58 21.00
CA MET A 541 0.66 4.11 22.37
C MET A 541 0.82 3.05 23.45
N GLN A 542 0.33 1.83 23.20
CA GLN A 542 0.34 0.72 24.16
C GLN A 542 -0.32 1.09 25.51
N GLU A 543 -1.31 2.00 25.48
CA GLU A 543 -2.07 2.42 26.66
C GLU A 543 -3.57 2.23 26.38
N PRO A 544 -4.18 1.13 26.87
CA PRO A 544 -5.59 0.87 26.66
C PRO A 544 -6.51 1.81 27.46
N ASN A 545 -6.01 2.47 28.51
CA ASN A 545 -6.77 3.43 29.32
C ASN A 545 -6.50 4.87 28.86
N LEU A 546 -7.19 5.29 27.81
CA LEU A 546 -7.07 6.64 27.23
C LEU A 546 -7.34 7.77 28.23
N ARG A 547 -8.13 7.53 29.29
CA ARG A 547 -8.43 8.54 30.32
C ARG A 547 -7.16 8.99 31.06
N LYS A 548 -6.11 8.16 31.11
CA LYS A 548 -4.81 8.55 31.69
C LYS A 548 -4.04 9.54 30.82
N LEU A 549 -4.33 9.59 29.51
CA LEU A 549 -3.63 10.45 28.56
C LEU A 549 -4.17 11.88 28.63
N GLY A 550 -5.50 12.03 28.72
CA GLY A 550 -6.18 13.30 28.82
C GLY A 550 -7.65 13.22 28.43
N LYS A 551 -8.30 14.39 28.36
CA LYS A 551 -9.69 14.62 27.95
C LYS A 551 -9.79 15.51 26.73
N VAL A 552 -8.75 16.29 26.41
CA VAL A 552 -8.72 17.17 25.23
C VAL A 552 -7.75 16.60 24.20
N PHE A 553 -8.32 16.03 23.13
CA PHE A 553 -7.61 15.36 22.05
C PHE A 553 -7.61 16.24 20.80
N VAL A 554 -6.44 16.40 20.16
CA VAL A 554 -6.29 17.08 18.87
C VAL A 554 -5.80 16.08 17.84
N LEU A 555 -6.62 15.84 16.82
CA LEU A 555 -6.29 15.03 15.66
C LEU A 555 -5.65 15.92 14.58
N GLN A 556 -4.44 15.59 14.13
CA GLN A 556 -3.71 16.34 13.10
C GLN A 556 -2.93 15.43 12.13
N GLY A 557 -2.28 16.01 11.14
CA GLY A 557 -1.64 15.25 10.06
C GLY A 557 -2.58 15.02 8.87
N GLY A 558 -1.99 14.68 7.72
CA GLY A 558 -2.72 14.59 6.45
C GLY A 558 -3.81 13.51 6.44
N THR A 559 -3.67 12.44 7.23
CA THR A 559 -4.62 11.32 7.24
C THR A 559 -5.97 11.73 7.83
N HIS A 560 -6.01 12.69 8.76
CA HIS A 560 -7.25 13.18 9.35
C HIS A 560 -8.04 14.13 8.42
N LYS A 561 -7.60 14.36 7.18
CA LYS A 561 -8.48 14.88 6.11
C LYS A 561 -9.53 13.87 5.67
N ASN A 562 -9.27 12.58 5.88
CA ASN A 562 -10.23 11.51 5.62
C ASN A 562 -11.25 11.43 6.76
N LEU A 563 -12.48 11.88 6.52
CA LEU A 563 -13.53 11.93 7.54
C LEU A 563 -13.96 10.55 8.04
N ALA A 564 -13.79 9.47 7.26
CA ALA A 564 -14.05 8.12 7.75
C ALA A 564 -13.06 7.72 8.86
N VAL A 565 -11.80 8.13 8.72
CA VAL A 565 -10.76 7.97 9.74
C VAL A 565 -11.06 8.83 10.97
N VAL A 566 -11.47 10.09 10.77
CA VAL A 566 -11.86 10.97 11.88
C VAL A 566 -13.03 10.38 12.65
N LYS A 567 -14.07 9.89 11.95
CA LYS A 567 -15.23 9.24 12.58
C LYS A 567 -14.80 8.06 13.45
N ALA A 568 -13.97 7.16 12.91
CA ALA A 568 -13.46 6.02 13.64
C ALA A 568 -12.63 6.42 14.89
N GLN A 569 -11.79 7.46 14.77
CA GLN A 569 -11.02 7.99 15.90
C GLN A 569 -11.92 8.60 16.98
N VAL A 570 -12.86 9.47 16.60
CA VAL A 570 -13.79 10.13 17.51
C VAL A 570 -14.64 9.10 18.25
N ASP A 571 -15.22 8.12 17.54
CA ASP A 571 -16.03 7.07 18.14
C ASP A 571 -15.21 6.22 19.11
N TYR A 572 -13.98 5.84 18.73
CA TYR A 572 -13.11 5.06 19.60
C TYR A 572 -12.76 5.84 20.88
N ILE A 573 -12.30 7.09 20.75
CA ILE A 573 -11.92 7.93 21.89
C ILE A 573 -13.12 8.14 22.82
N LYS A 574 -14.29 8.52 22.28
CA LYS A 574 -15.52 8.74 23.07
C LYS A 574 -16.03 7.45 23.71
N SER A 575 -15.81 6.28 23.10
CA SER A 575 -16.16 4.99 23.72
C SER A 575 -15.30 4.66 24.96
N LYS A 576 -14.07 5.20 25.04
CA LYS A 576 -13.14 5.00 26.16
C LYS A 576 -13.16 6.14 27.17
N VAL A 577 -13.45 7.35 26.71
CA VAL A 577 -13.52 8.59 27.49
C VAL A 577 -14.78 9.36 27.06
N PRO A 578 -15.95 9.05 27.63
CA PRO A 578 -17.22 9.66 27.21
C PRO A 578 -17.24 11.19 27.27
N GLU A 579 -16.49 11.80 28.19
CA GLU A 579 -16.37 13.25 28.33
C GLU A 579 -15.28 13.90 27.46
N ALA A 580 -14.63 13.15 26.56
CA ALA A 580 -13.54 13.67 25.74
C ALA A 580 -14.02 14.74 24.75
N LYS A 581 -13.25 15.83 24.68
CA LYS A 581 -13.31 16.81 23.60
C LYS A 581 -12.32 16.39 22.53
N VAL A 582 -12.80 16.13 21.31
CA VAL A 582 -11.96 15.73 20.18
C VAL A 582 -12.02 16.82 19.13
N TYR A 583 -10.89 17.43 18.83
CA TYR A 583 -10.76 18.47 17.83
C TYR A 583 -9.98 17.95 16.62
N VAL A 584 -10.34 18.41 15.42
CA VAL A 584 -9.54 18.20 14.21
C VAL A 584 -8.83 19.50 13.89
N HIS A 585 -7.52 19.45 13.73
CA HIS A 585 -6.72 20.62 13.44
C HIS A 585 -7.10 21.18 12.05
N PRO A 586 -7.51 22.46 11.94
CA PRO A 586 -8.03 23.02 10.68
C PRO A 586 -6.97 23.00 9.56
N MET A 587 -5.70 23.13 9.94
CA MET A 587 -4.55 23.10 9.04
C MET A 587 -3.63 21.90 9.33
N GLY A 588 -4.21 20.76 9.73
CA GLY A 588 -3.46 19.62 10.27
C GLY A 588 -2.37 19.06 9.35
N SER A 589 -2.49 19.20 8.02
CA SER A 589 -1.46 18.75 7.08
C SER A 589 -0.18 19.59 7.06
N VAL A 590 -0.21 20.80 7.63
CA VAL A 590 0.93 21.74 7.66
C VAL A 590 1.30 22.18 9.08
N ALA A 591 0.74 21.54 10.11
CA ALA A 591 0.92 21.94 11.50
C ALA A 591 2.39 21.90 11.96
N GLY A 592 3.19 20.94 11.47
CA GLY A 592 4.64 20.92 11.70
C GLY A 592 5.33 22.18 11.15
N ALA A 593 4.98 22.60 9.93
CA ALA A 593 5.51 23.82 9.33
C ALA A 593 5.08 25.08 10.11
N ILE A 594 3.83 25.13 10.61
CA ILE A 594 3.35 26.20 11.51
C ILE A 594 4.24 26.29 12.75
N GLY A 595 4.49 25.16 13.42
CA GLY A 595 5.37 25.15 14.59
C GLY A 595 6.80 25.56 14.29
N ALA A 596 7.34 25.19 13.13
CA ALA A 596 8.69 25.61 12.71
C ALA A 596 8.77 27.13 12.51
N ALA A 597 7.77 27.74 11.87
CA ALA A 597 7.70 29.19 11.70
C ALA A 597 7.54 29.92 13.05
N LEU A 598 6.70 29.40 13.95
CA LEU A 598 6.52 29.96 15.30
C LEU A 598 7.82 29.93 16.11
N GLU A 599 8.61 28.86 15.97
CA GLU A 599 9.90 28.77 16.64
C GLU A 599 10.93 29.71 16.02
N ALA A 600 10.96 29.85 14.70
CA ALA A 600 11.79 30.85 14.03
C ALA A 600 11.46 32.26 14.54
N LYS A 601 10.17 32.61 14.61
CA LYS A 601 9.70 33.87 15.21
C LYS A 601 10.23 34.06 16.63
N ARG A 602 10.03 33.08 17.51
CA ARG A 602 10.49 33.15 18.91
C ARG A 602 12.00 33.38 19.03
N VAL A 603 12.80 32.73 18.18
CA VAL A 603 14.27 32.87 18.18
C VAL A 603 14.68 34.26 17.70
N LYS A 604 14.12 34.74 16.58
CA LYS A 604 14.44 36.08 16.04
C LYS A 604 14.02 37.22 16.98
N GLU A 605 12.85 37.10 17.61
CA GLU A 605 12.40 38.07 18.62
C GLU A 605 13.33 38.09 19.84
N ALA A 606 13.84 36.93 20.28
CA ALA A 606 14.79 36.86 21.38
C ALA A 606 16.18 37.45 21.02
N GLU A 607 16.64 37.28 19.78
CA GLU A 607 17.88 37.90 19.28
C GLU A 607 17.78 39.44 19.22
N GLY A 608 16.60 39.98 18.88
CA GLY A 608 16.34 41.42 18.85
C GLY A 608 16.27 42.09 20.23
N VAL A 609 16.13 41.33 21.32
CA VAL A 609 16.07 41.82 22.71
C VAL A 609 17.48 41.91 23.34
N LEU A 610 18.51 41.37 22.69
CA LEU A 610 19.91 41.35 23.17
C LEU A 610 20.79 42.49 22.62
N VAL A 611 20.20 43.55 22.05
CA VAL A 611 20.93 44.73 21.51
C VAL A 611 20.96 45.89 22.49
#